data_AF-A8MGW7-F1
#
_entry.id   AF-A8MGW7-F1
#
_cell.length_a   1.000
_cell.length_b   1.000
_cell.length_c   1.000
_cell.angle_alpha   90.00
_cell.angle_beta   90.00
_cell.angle_gamma   90.00
#
_symmetry.space_group_name_H-M   'P 1'
#
loop_
_entity.id
_entity.type
_entity.pdbx_description
1 polymer ?
#
loop_
_entity_poly.entity_id
_entity_poly.type
_entity_poly.pdbx_seq_one_letter_code
_entity_poly.pdbx_strand_id
1 'polypeptide(L)'
;MSHSDVRNEFQKNPVALSPREAYAHIQDGAVIIDIRPEYETNYRVFGVHTVYLLSYSTYKEKFHEIPKEKRLIIADSVGLKSPEISKFFHDQGYPQVAYLAGGVVAWDKDGLPLIKDLRYELNGGCACMLRPKKVD
;
A
#
# COMPACT_ATOMS: atom_id res chain seq x y z
N MET A 1 -8.21 24.84 -4.37
CA MET A 1 -8.89 23.53 -4.28
C MET A 1 -9.47 23.44 -2.88
N SER A 2 -10.78 23.19 -2.76
CA SER A 2 -11.51 23.31 -1.49
C SER A 2 -11.37 22.04 -0.65
N HIS A 3 -11.34 22.16 0.68
CA HIS A 3 -11.16 21.04 1.62
C HIS A 3 -12.32 20.02 1.63
N SER A 4 -13.39 20.24 0.86
CA SER A 4 -14.56 19.35 0.83
C SER A 4 -14.43 18.17 -0.14
N ASP A 5 -13.57 18.24 -1.15
CA ASP A 5 -13.56 17.25 -2.24
C ASP A 5 -12.80 15.97 -1.87
N VAL A 6 -11.77 16.06 -1.02
CA VAL A 6 -10.94 14.92 -0.57
C VAL A 6 -11.75 13.90 0.24
N ARG A 7 -12.89 14.27 0.83
CA ARG A 7 -13.67 13.34 1.68
C ARG A 7 -14.51 12.33 0.91
N ASN A 8 -14.73 12.55 -0.40
CA ASN A 8 -15.83 11.88 -1.12
C ASN A 8 -15.40 10.74 -2.06
N GLU A 9 -14.09 10.47 -2.18
CA GLU A 9 -13.55 9.54 -3.18
C GLU A 9 -13.83 8.04 -2.91
N PHE A 10 -14.30 7.71 -1.70
CA PHE A 10 -14.44 6.31 -1.25
C PHE A 10 -15.82 5.66 -1.46
N GLN A 11 -16.83 6.36 -2.01
CA GLN A 11 -18.25 6.02 -1.74
C GLN A 11 -18.96 5.04 -2.69
N LYS A 12 -18.35 4.49 -3.76
CA LYS A 12 -19.06 3.55 -4.67
C LYS A 12 -18.27 2.35 -5.17
N ASN A 13 -16.98 2.51 -5.38
CA ASN A 13 -16.05 1.46 -5.77
C ASN A 13 -14.66 1.92 -5.34
N PRO A 14 -13.71 1.00 -5.12
CA PRO A 14 -12.35 1.41 -4.87
C PRO A 14 -11.79 2.23 -6.02
N VAL A 15 -11.23 3.39 -5.69
CA VAL A 15 -10.62 4.34 -6.63
C VAL A 15 -9.10 4.29 -6.54
N ALA A 16 -8.46 4.68 -7.63
CA ALA A 16 -7.02 4.89 -7.66
C ALA A 16 -6.70 6.25 -7.04
N LEU A 17 -5.73 6.28 -6.13
CA LEU A 17 -5.14 7.51 -5.59
C LEU A 17 -3.71 7.64 -6.11
N SER A 18 -3.32 8.84 -6.53
CA SER A 18 -1.90 9.17 -6.68
C SER A 18 -1.18 9.08 -5.33
N PRO A 19 0.16 8.97 -5.32
CA PRO A 19 0.91 8.93 -4.07
C PRO A 19 0.65 10.15 -3.17
N ARG A 20 0.53 11.35 -3.74
CA ARG A 20 0.28 12.59 -2.99
C ARG A 20 -1.12 12.63 -2.39
N GLU A 21 -2.13 12.20 -3.14
CA GLU A 21 -3.51 12.07 -2.61
C GLU A 21 -3.55 11.06 -1.47
N ALA A 22 -2.96 9.86 -1.68
CA ALA A 22 -2.86 8.83 -0.66
C ALA A 22 -2.17 9.36 0.61
N TYR A 23 -1.06 10.09 0.46
CA TYR A 23 -0.36 10.70 1.59
C TYR A 23 -1.23 11.72 2.34
N ALA A 24 -1.99 12.57 1.65
CA ALA A 24 -2.93 13.49 2.27
C ALA A 24 -4.01 12.75 3.08
N HIS A 25 -4.57 11.68 2.52
CA HIS A 25 -5.53 10.83 3.23
C HIS A 25 -4.95 10.18 4.49
N ILE A 26 -3.68 9.78 4.44
CA ILE A 26 -2.97 9.20 5.59
C ILE A 26 -2.76 10.24 6.68
N GLN A 27 -2.46 11.49 6.33
CA GLN A 27 -2.41 12.58 7.33
C GLN A 27 -3.77 12.80 8.00
N ASP A 28 -4.86 12.53 7.29
CA ASP A 28 -6.23 12.56 7.83
C ASP A 28 -6.67 11.24 8.48
N GLY A 29 -5.75 10.29 8.73
CA GLY A 29 -6.02 9.06 9.48
C GLY A 29 -6.44 7.84 8.64
N ALA A 30 -6.30 7.88 7.31
CA ALA A 30 -6.30 6.66 6.50
C ALA A 30 -5.08 5.78 6.80
N VAL A 31 -5.20 4.49 6.52
CA VAL A 31 -4.15 3.50 6.79
C VAL A 31 -3.70 2.83 5.50
N ILE A 32 -2.41 2.50 5.40
CA ILE A 32 -1.90 1.70 4.29
C ILE A 32 -2.03 0.22 4.65
N ILE A 33 -2.52 -0.56 3.70
CA ILE A 33 -2.43 -2.03 3.71
C ILE A 33 -1.40 -2.43 2.65
N ASP A 34 -0.19 -2.76 3.08
CA ASP A 34 0.88 -3.20 2.20
C ASP A 34 0.74 -4.70 1.93
N ILE A 35 0.39 -5.03 0.69
CA ILE A 35 0.09 -6.40 0.26
C ILE A 35 1.29 -7.10 -0.37
N ARG A 36 2.48 -6.50 -0.28
CA ARG A 36 3.72 -7.11 -0.75
C ARG A 36 4.16 -8.24 0.19
N PRO A 37 4.89 -9.24 -0.32
CA PRO A 37 5.48 -10.28 0.51
C PRO A 37 6.62 -9.69 1.38
N GLU A 38 6.91 -10.33 2.51
CA GLU A 38 7.87 -9.81 3.53
C GLU A 38 9.26 -9.49 2.95
N TYR A 39 9.75 -10.29 2.00
CA TYR A 39 11.05 -10.05 1.39
C TYR A 39 11.12 -8.74 0.58
N GLU A 40 9.98 -8.18 0.14
CA GLU A 40 9.92 -6.87 -0.52
C GLU A 40 9.69 -5.71 0.47
N THR A 41 9.03 -5.98 1.60
CA THR A 41 8.75 -4.96 2.62
C THR A 41 9.95 -4.71 3.53
N ASN A 42 10.84 -5.68 3.73
CA ASN A 42 12.07 -5.51 4.52
C ASN A 42 13.05 -4.48 3.94
N TYR A 43 12.99 -4.21 2.63
CA TYR A 43 13.84 -3.20 1.98
C TYR A 43 13.21 -1.81 1.94
N ARG A 44 11.93 -1.72 1.59
CA ARG A 44 11.19 -0.44 1.47
C ARG A 44 9.93 -0.52 2.30
N VAL A 45 9.86 0.27 3.37
CA VAL A 45 8.67 0.40 4.21
C VAL A 45 8.11 1.81 4.05
N PHE A 46 6.80 1.95 3.89
CA PHE A 46 6.14 3.26 3.92
C PHE A 46 6.49 3.96 5.23
N GLY A 47 7.11 5.15 5.15
CA GLY A 47 7.55 5.93 6.30
C GLY A 47 6.41 6.70 6.96
N VAL A 48 5.28 6.02 7.19
CA VAL A 48 4.05 6.58 7.76
C VAL A 48 3.64 5.78 8.99
N HIS A 49 2.89 6.40 9.89
CA HIS A 49 2.63 5.86 11.23
C HIS A 49 1.70 4.63 11.25
N THR A 50 0.92 4.39 10.19
CA THR A 50 -0.13 3.36 10.21
C THR A 50 -0.08 2.49 8.95
N VAL A 51 0.74 1.45 9.01
CA VAL A 51 0.91 0.45 7.95
C VAL A 51 0.56 -0.93 8.50
N TYR A 52 -0.35 -1.63 7.83
CA TYR A 52 -0.64 -3.04 8.07
C TYR A 52 0.02 -3.87 6.96
N LEU A 53 0.68 -4.96 7.33
CA LEU A 53 1.25 -5.91 6.39
C LEU A 53 0.28 -7.06 6.17
N LEU A 54 -0.16 -7.26 4.92
CA LEU A 54 -1.11 -8.30 4.57
C LEU A 54 -0.80 -8.85 3.18
N SER A 55 0.15 -9.77 3.10
CA SER A 55 0.59 -10.35 1.82
C SER A 55 -0.56 -10.77 0.91
N TYR A 56 -0.43 -10.49 -0.40
CA TYR A 56 -1.37 -10.93 -1.43
C TYR A 56 -1.55 -12.46 -1.48
N SER A 57 -0.67 -13.25 -0.86
CA SER A 57 -0.82 -14.70 -0.76
C SER A 57 -1.77 -15.15 0.36
N THR A 58 -1.99 -14.31 1.38
CA THR A 58 -2.74 -14.66 2.60
C THR A 58 -3.92 -13.73 2.88
N TYR A 59 -4.12 -12.67 2.08
CA TYR A 59 -5.15 -11.65 2.35
C TYR A 59 -6.56 -12.22 2.49
N LYS A 60 -6.94 -13.24 1.71
CA LYS A 60 -8.28 -13.85 1.78
C LYS A 60 -8.56 -14.53 3.12
N GLU A 61 -7.52 -15.01 3.78
CA GLU A 61 -7.64 -15.68 5.08
C GLU A 61 -7.61 -14.66 6.21
N LYS A 62 -6.78 -13.62 6.09
CA LYS A 62 -6.44 -12.70 7.18
C LYS A 62 -7.07 -11.31 7.10
N PHE A 63 -7.85 -11.00 6.06
CA PHE A 63 -8.43 -9.66 5.89
C PHE A 63 -9.23 -9.19 7.11
N HIS A 64 -9.88 -10.11 7.82
CA HIS A 64 -10.69 -9.85 9.01
C HIS A 64 -9.89 -9.26 10.19
N GLU A 65 -8.56 -9.36 10.17
CA GLU A 65 -7.67 -8.72 11.14
C GLU A 65 -7.58 -7.18 10.94
N ILE A 66 -8.01 -6.68 9.78
CA ILE A 66 -7.98 -5.25 9.44
C ILE A 66 -9.24 -4.55 9.97
N PRO A 67 -9.10 -3.42 10.70
CA PRO A 67 -10.25 -2.67 11.23
C PRO A 67 -11.14 -2.10 10.12
N LYS A 68 -12.46 -2.33 10.22
CA LYS A 68 -13.46 -1.92 9.21
C LYS A 68 -13.82 -0.44 9.25
N GLU A 69 -13.57 0.22 10.38
CA GLU A 69 -13.86 1.63 10.63
C GLU A 69 -12.80 2.59 10.05
N LYS A 70 -11.72 2.05 9.47
CA LYS A 70 -10.63 2.84 8.89
C LYS A 70 -10.80 2.99 7.39
N ARG A 71 -10.38 4.14 6.87
CA ARG A 71 -10.14 4.33 5.43
C ARG A 71 -8.89 3.56 5.04
N LEU A 72 -9.02 2.64 4.10
CA LEU A 72 -7.93 1.78 3.65
C LEU A 72 -7.35 2.27 2.33
N ILE A 73 -6.03 2.22 2.21
CA ILE A 73 -5.30 2.40 0.96
C ILE A 73 -4.48 1.14 0.72
N ILE A 74 -4.90 0.32 -0.23
CA ILE A 74 -4.21 -0.93 -0.58
C ILE A 74 -3.01 -0.59 -1.47
N ALA A 75 -1.83 -1.06 -1.12
CA ALA A 75 -0.60 -0.78 -1.85
C ALA A 75 0.21 -2.05 -2.11
N ASP A 76 0.68 -2.21 -3.34
CA ASP A 76 1.65 -3.22 -3.75
C ASP A 76 2.91 -2.53 -4.34
N SER A 77 3.72 -3.27 -5.10
CA SER A 77 4.98 -2.77 -5.64
C SER A 77 4.77 -1.73 -6.75
N VAL A 78 3.83 -1.98 -7.68
CA VAL A 78 3.69 -1.20 -8.95
C VAL A 78 2.24 -0.84 -9.32
N GLY A 79 1.26 -1.13 -8.48
CA GLY A 79 -0.17 -0.86 -8.69
C GLY A 79 -0.94 -1.94 -9.46
N LEU A 80 -0.43 -3.17 -9.56
CA LEU A 80 -1.01 -4.21 -10.42
C LEU A 80 -2.05 -5.08 -9.70
N LYS A 81 -1.79 -5.43 -8.43
CA LYS A 81 -2.64 -6.30 -7.62
C LYS A 81 -3.58 -5.51 -6.72
N SER A 82 -3.22 -4.26 -6.40
CA SER A 82 -3.99 -3.42 -5.49
C SER A 82 -5.42 -3.14 -5.95
N PRO A 83 -5.78 -3.03 -7.25
CA PRO A 83 -7.17 -2.83 -7.66
C PRO A 83 -8.08 -4.02 -7.34
N GLU A 84 -7.65 -5.24 -7.68
CA GLU A 84 -8.41 -6.47 -7.43
C GLU A 84 -8.62 -6.69 -5.93
N ILE A 85 -7.56 -6.53 -5.13
CA ILE A 85 -7.63 -6.76 -3.68
C ILE A 85 -8.46 -5.67 -3.00
N SER A 86 -8.39 -4.42 -3.47
CA SER A 86 -9.28 -3.37 -2.97
C SER A 86 -10.74 -3.70 -3.20
N LYS A 87 -11.06 -4.24 -4.39
CA LYS A 87 -12.42 -4.69 -4.69
C LYS A 87 -12.84 -5.81 -3.74
N PHE A 88 -11.96 -6.78 -3.48
CA PHE A 88 -12.24 -7.82 -2.49
C PHE A 88 -12.58 -7.22 -1.12
N PHE A 89 -11.77 -6.30 -0.59
CA PHE A 89 -12.05 -5.64 0.69
C PHE A 89 -13.40 -4.92 0.69
N HIS A 90 -13.69 -4.16 -0.35
CA HIS A 90 -14.99 -3.50 -0.50
C HIS A 90 -16.15 -4.51 -0.48
N ASP A 91 -16.04 -5.61 -1.23
CA ASP A 91 -17.05 -6.67 -1.29
C ASP A 91 -17.18 -7.45 0.04
N GLN A 92 -16.14 -7.44 0.90
CA GLN A 92 -16.19 -7.94 2.28
C GLN A 92 -16.78 -6.94 3.30
N GLY A 93 -17.32 -5.82 2.82
CA GLY A 93 -18.00 -4.81 3.65
C GLY A 93 -17.05 -3.83 4.32
N TYR A 94 -15.89 -3.55 3.72
CA TYR A 94 -15.08 -2.39 4.09
C TYR A 94 -15.61 -1.16 3.34
N PRO A 95 -16.17 -0.16 4.04
CA PRO A 95 -16.95 0.90 3.40
C PRO A 95 -16.09 1.95 2.72
N GLN A 96 -14.78 2.00 3.01
CA GLN A 96 -13.89 3.06 2.53
C GLN A 96 -12.55 2.47 2.11
N VAL A 97 -12.48 1.99 0.87
CA VAL A 97 -11.27 1.38 0.30
C VAL A 97 -10.84 2.14 -0.96
N ALA A 98 -9.56 2.42 -1.07
CA ALA A 98 -8.89 2.92 -2.27
C ALA A 98 -7.59 2.14 -2.49
N TYR A 99 -6.92 2.35 -3.61
CA TYR A 99 -5.61 1.78 -3.89
C TYR A 99 -4.60 2.80 -4.38
N LEU A 100 -3.33 2.53 -4.09
CA LEU A 100 -2.22 3.36 -4.51
C LEU A 100 -1.88 3.08 -5.98
N ALA A 101 -2.10 4.08 -6.84
CA ALA A 101 -1.69 4.05 -8.24
C ALA A 101 -0.16 3.99 -8.34
N GLY A 102 0.37 3.05 -9.12
CA GLY A 102 1.81 2.88 -9.32
C GLY A 102 2.57 2.29 -8.13
N GLY A 103 1.87 1.91 -7.05
CA GLY A 103 2.44 1.23 -5.88
C GLY A 103 3.56 2.01 -5.17
N VAL A 104 4.34 1.29 -4.35
CA VAL A 104 5.47 1.87 -3.61
C VAL A 104 6.57 2.45 -4.52
N VAL A 105 6.66 2.00 -5.78
CA VAL A 105 7.60 2.56 -6.76
C VAL A 105 7.21 4.00 -7.11
N ALA A 106 5.93 4.27 -7.39
CA ALA A 106 5.46 5.63 -7.63
C ALA A 106 5.57 6.50 -6.37
N TRP A 107 5.31 5.93 -5.19
CA TRP A 107 5.50 6.61 -3.91
C TRP A 107 6.95 7.10 -3.71
N ASP A 108 7.94 6.24 -3.96
CA ASP A 108 9.36 6.61 -3.88
C ASP A 108 9.73 7.67 -4.92
N LYS A 109 9.20 7.54 -6.15
CA LYS A 109 9.43 8.51 -7.22
C LYS A 109 8.91 9.91 -6.87
N ASP A 110 7.79 9.98 -6.15
CA ASP A 110 7.20 11.24 -5.69
C ASP A 110 7.93 11.85 -4.47
N GLY A 111 8.96 11.17 -3.95
CA GLY A 111 9.78 11.65 -2.84
C GLY A 111 9.07 11.62 -1.49
N LEU A 112 8.03 10.79 -1.36
CA LEU A 112 7.25 10.67 -0.14
C LEU A 112 7.99 9.84 0.93
N PRO A 113 7.63 9.98 2.22
CA PRO A 113 8.33 9.30 3.30
C PRO A 113 8.43 7.79 3.08
N LEU A 114 9.66 7.29 2.99
CA LEU A 114 9.97 5.88 2.79
C LEU A 114 11.19 5.54 3.65
N ILE A 115 11.08 4.51 4.47
CA ILE A 115 12.21 3.96 5.21
C ILE A 115 12.83 2.90 4.32
N LYS A 116 14.12 3.09 4.00
CA LYS A 116 14.92 2.14 3.23
C LYS A 116 15.91 1.47 4.16
N ASP A 117 15.79 0.17 4.37
CA ASP A 117 16.86 -0.59 5.02
C ASP A 117 17.78 -1.16 3.92
N LEU A 118 18.90 -0.46 3.69
CA LEU A 118 19.87 -0.82 2.67
C LEU A 118 20.51 -2.20 2.90
N ARG A 119 20.41 -2.77 4.11
CA ARG A 119 20.89 -4.14 4.40
C ARG A 119 20.05 -5.21 3.74
N TYR A 120 18.80 -4.90 3.40
CA TYR A 120 17.86 -5.81 2.76
C TYR A 120 17.64 -5.50 1.27
N GLU A 121 18.42 -4.60 0.67
CA GLU A 121 18.34 -4.32 -0.77
C GLU A 121 18.54 -5.60 -1.57
N LEU A 122 17.58 -6.02 -2.40
CA LEU A 122 17.67 -7.25 -3.19
C LEU A 122 18.13 -6.94 -4.63
N ASN A 123 19.10 -7.70 -5.14
CA ASN A 123 19.48 -7.72 -6.55
C ASN A 123 18.93 -9.00 -7.20
N GLY A 124 18.34 -8.89 -8.39
CA GLY A 124 17.90 -10.04 -9.19
C GLY A 124 16.65 -9.72 -10.03
N GLY A 125 16.58 -10.23 -11.25
CA GLY A 125 15.47 -9.96 -12.19
C GLY A 125 14.20 -10.81 -11.98
N CYS A 126 14.24 -11.82 -11.11
CA CYS A 126 13.11 -12.68 -10.73
C CYS A 126 13.22 -13.05 -9.25
N ALA A 127 12.10 -13.47 -8.63
CA ALA A 127 12.08 -13.99 -7.25
C ALA A 127 13.15 -15.07 -7.00
N CYS A 128 13.40 -15.94 -7.98
CA CYS A 128 14.44 -16.98 -7.96
C CYS A 128 15.87 -16.45 -7.82
N MET A 129 16.11 -15.23 -8.26
CA MET A 129 17.44 -14.62 -8.36
C MET A 129 17.66 -13.52 -7.32
N LEU A 130 16.64 -13.20 -6.52
CA LEU A 130 16.73 -12.18 -5.49
C LEU A 130 17.76 -12.58 -4.43
N ARG A 131 18.80 -11.75 -4.25
CA ARG A 131 19.77 -11.87 -3.16
C ARG A 131 20.02 -10.53 -2.51
N PRO A 132 20.24 -10.45 -1.18
CA PRO A 132 20.69 -9.23 -0.54
C PRO A 132 21.97 -8.70 -1.21
N LYS A 133 21.97 -7.41 -1.51
CA LYS A 133 23.13 -6.67 -1.96
C LYS A 133 24.10 -6.62 -0.80
N LYS A 134 25.35 -6.97 -1.06
CA LYS A 134 26.41 -6.79 -0.07
C LYS A 134 26.52 -5.30 0.24
N VAL A 135 26.38 -4.97 1.51
CA VAL A 135 26.77 -3.66 2.05
C VAL A 135 28.25 -3.81 2.36
N ASP A 136 29.10 -3.05 1.65
CA ASP A 136 30.54 -2.96 1.94
C ASP A 136 30.78 -2.18 3.24
#